data_AF-A0A834IMI6-F1
#
_entry.id   AF-A0A834IMI6-F1
#
_cell.length_a   1.000
_cell.length_b   1.000
_cell.length_c   1.000
_cell.angle_alpha   90.00
_cell.angle_beta   90.00
_cell.angle_gamma   90.00
#
_symmetry.space_group_name_H-M   'P 1'
#
loop_
_entity.id
_entity.type
_entity.pdbx_description
1 polymer ?
#
loop_
_entity_poly.entity_id
_entity_poly.type
_entity_poly.pdbx_seq_one_letter_code
_entity_poly.pdbx_strand_id
1 'polypeptide(L)'
;MNTEDDERSGRPKEFRTDENIKKIHKMILNDRKLQLNEIADTLKISTDRWVSRELTFDQKQRRDDDSEQCLKMIKRNKPKFLRGYVTMHTMNPLQSVEKQSGRK
;
A
#
# COMPACT_ATOMS: atom_id res chain seq x y z
N MET A 1 -40.35 2.91 -21.61
CA MET A 1 -39.78 1.69 -21.03
C MET A 1 -38.64 2.13 -20.13
N ASN A 2 -38.86 2.16 -18.82
CA ASN A 2 -37.84 2.58 -17.85
C ASN A 2 -37.01 1.35 -17.50
N THR A 3 -35.71 1.39 -17.80
CA THR A 3 -34.73 0.40 -17.34
C THR A 3 -34.12 0.94 -16.06
N GLU A 4 -34.82 0.76 -14.95
CA GLU A 4 -34.26 1.00 -13.63
C GLU A 4 -33.39 -0.21 -13.28
N ASP A 5 -32.13 0.05 -12.97
CA ASP A 5 -31.11 -0.96 -12.65
C ASP A 5 -31.36 -1.44 -11.21
N ASP A 6 -31.83 -2.67 -11.05
CA ASP A 6 -32.09 -3.27 -9.74
C ASP A 6 -30.80 -3.39 -8.90
N GLU A 7 -30.91 -3.23 -7.57
CA GLU A 7 -29.76 -3.39 -6.67
C GLU A 7 -29.17 -4.79 -6.78
N ARG A 8 -27.96 -4.86 -7.34
CA ARG A 8 -27.22 -6.10 -7.56
C ARG A 8 -26.83 -6.74 -6.22
N SER A 9 -27.56 -7.76 -5.79
CA SER A 9 -27.21 -8.57 -4.61
C SER A 9 -25.95 -9.40 -4.89
N GLY A 10 -24.78 -8.82 -4.62
CA GLY A 10 -23.50 -9.44 -4.94
C GLY A 10 -22.36 -8.97 -4.06
N ARG A 11 -22.11 -9.75 -2.99
CA ARG A 11 -20.91 -9.80 -2.13
C ARG A 11 -20.85 -8.78 -0.97
N PRO A 12 -20.85 -9.24 0.31
CA PRO A 12 -20.64 -8.35 1.44
C PRO A 12 -19.24 -7.72 1.38
N LYS A 13 -19.20 -6.39 1.47
CA LYS A 13 -17.97 -5.56 1.46
C LYS A 13 -17.38 -5.45 2.87
N GLU A 14 -17.51 -6.49 3.68
CA GLU A 14 -17.23 -6.46 5.12
C GLU A 14 -15.78 -6.75 5.49
N PHE A 15 -14.92 -7.07 4.51
CA PHE A 15 -13.54 -7.39 4.84
C PHE A 15 -12.72 -6.16 5.29
N ARG A 16 -12.97 -4.99 4.71
CA ARG A 16 -12.26 -3.74 5.03
C ARG A 16 -12.92 -2.97 6.18
N THR A 17 -13.27 -3.65 7.26
CA THR A 17 -13.70 -2.96 8.48
C THR A 17 -12.49 -2.34 9.18
N ASP A 18 -12.70 -1.21 9.84
CA ASP A 18 -11.66 -0.54 10.63
C ASP A 18 -11.08 -1.44 11.73
N GLU A 19 -11.87 -2.39 12.22
CA GLU A 19 -11.48 -3.42 13.18
C GLU A 19 -10.43 -4.37 12.61
N ASN A 20 -10.66 -4.89 11.39
CA ASN A 20 -9.71 -5.76 10.71
C ASN A 20 -8.41 -5.01 10.40
N ILE A 21 -8.49 -3.74 9.99
CA ILE A 21 -7.33 -2.90 9.71
C ILE A 21 -6.49 -2.69 10.98
N LYS A 22 -7.13 -2.31 12.10
CA LYS A 22 -6.45 -2.14 13.40
C LYS A 22 -5.80 -3.44 13.87
N LYS A 23 -6.45 -4.58 13.65
CA LYS A 23 -5.92 -5.91 14.03
C LYS A 23 -4.68 -6.27 13.20
N ILE A 24 -4.71 -6.08 11.88
CA ILE A 24 -3.52 -6.27 11.00
C ILE A 24 -2.37 -5.37 11.47
N HIS A 25 -2.66 -4.09 11.72
CA HIS A 25 -1.64 -3.14 12.15
C HIS A 25 -0.97 -3.57 13.46
N LYS A 26 -1.76 -4.04 14.44
CA LYS A 26 -1.24 -4.58 15.71
C LYS A 26 -0.38 -5.83 15.50
N MET A 27 -0.79 -6.73 14.61
CA MET A 27 -0.03 -7.95 14.30
C MET A 27 1.34 -7.62 13.70
N ILE A 28 1.40 -6.71 12.71
CA ILE A 28 2.64 -6.28 12.05
C ILE A 28 3.58 -5.56 13.02
N LEU A 29 3.04 -4.75 13.94
CA LEU A 29 3.84 -4.06 14.95
C LEU A 29 4.48 -5.03 15.96
N ASN A 30 3.78 -6.11 16.30
CA ASN A 30 4.31 -7.11 17.23
C ASN A 30 5.37 -8.00 16.58
N ASP A 31 5.14 -8.44 15.34
CA ASP A 31 6.12 -9.21 14.58
C ASP A 31 6.12 -8.78 13.11
N ARG A 32 7.20 -8.12 12.70
CA ARG A 32 7.38 -7.66 11.32
C ARG A 32 7.69 -8.80 10.35
N LYS A 33 8.06 -9.99 10.84
CA LYS A 33 8.34 -11.17 10.01
C LYS A 33 7.09 -11.98 9.67
N LEU A 34 5.93 -11.61 10.21
CA LEU A 34 4.64 -12.24 9.88
C LEU A 34 4.41 -12.27 8.37
N GLN A 35 4.14 -13.46 7.85
CA GLN A 35 3.84 -13.67 6.45
C GLN A 35 2.39 -13.31 6.13
N LEU A 36 2.14 -12.87 4.90
CA LEU A 36 0.80 -12.48 4.45
C LEU A 36 -0.22 -13.61 4.60
N ASN A 37 0.20 -14.86 4.38
CA ASN A 37 -0.65 -16.04 4.54
C ASN A 37 -1.09 -16.22 5.99
N GLU A 38 -0.21 -15.98 6.96
CA GLU A 38 -0.51 -16.12 8.39
C GLU A 38 -1.51 -15.05 8.85
N ILE A 39 -1.35 -13.81 8.37
CA ILE A 39 -2.32 -12.73 8.60
C ILE A 39 -3.66 -13.06 7.92
N ALA A 40 -3.61 -13.69 6.76
CA ALA A 40 -4.80 -14.06 6.02
C ALA A 40 -5.60 -15.19 6.70
N ASP A 41 -4.90 -16.21 7.19
CA ASP A 41 -5.51 -17.34 7.88
C ASP A 41 -6.12 -16.96 9.23
N THR A 42 -5.47 -16.04 9.94
CA THR A 42 -5.95 -15.51 11.24
C THR A 42 -7.18 -14.63 11.10
N LEU A 43 -7.31 -13.91 9.97
CA LEU A 43 -8.46 -13.06 9.68
C LEU A 43 -9.50 -13.75 8.79
N LYS A 44 -9.26 -15.01 8.39
CA LYS A 44 -10.10 -15.81 7.49
C LYS A 44 -10.39 -15.11 6.16
N ILE A 45 -9.34 -14.56 5.57
CA ILE A 45 -9.42 -13.72 4.38
C ILE A 45 -8.67 -14.39 3.23
N SER A 46 -9.24 -14.34 2.05
CA SER A 46 -8.60 -14.88 0.86
C SER A 46 -7.41 -14.00 0.45
N THR A 47 -6.20 -14.54 0.41
CA THR A 47 -5.00 -13.86 -0.10
C THR A 47 -5.14 -13.44 -1.57
N ASP A 48 -5.91 -14.19 -2.36
CA ASP A 48 -6.27 -13.87 -3.76
C ASP A 48 -7.04 -12.56 -3.94
N ARG A 49 -7.53 -11.94 -2.85
CA ARG A 49 -8.17 -10.62 -2.88
C ARG A 49 -7.17 -9.46 -2.86
N TRP A 50 -5.90 -9.71 -2.51
CA TRP A 50 -4.85 -8.69 -2.37
C TRP A 50 -4.14 -8.35 -3.68
N VAL A 51 -4.09 -9.30 -4.62
CA VAL A 51 -3.77 -8.96 -6.01
C VAL A 51 -4.95 -8.15 -6.50
N SER A 52 -4.75 -6.84 -6.62
CA SER A 52 -5.73 -5.96 -7.23
C SER A 52 -5.97 -6.48 -8.64
N ARG A 53 -7.07 -7.21 -8.85
CA ARG A 53 -7.61 -7.40 -10.17
C ARG A 53 -7.95 -6.00 -10.67
N GLU A 54 -7.10 -5.56 -11.59
CA GLU A 54 -7.26 -4.39 -12.45
C GLU A 54 -6.86 -3.06 -11.82
N LEU A 55 -5.54 -2.86 -11.70
CA LEU A 55 -5.00 -1.51 -11.87
C LEU A 55 -5.46 -0.98 -13.24
N THR A 56 -5.93 0.26 -13.25
CA THR A 56 -6.19 1.00 -14.49
C THR A 56 -4.91 1.08 -15.32
N PHE A 57 -5.04 1.28 -16.63
CA PHE A 57 -3.90 1.37 -17.54
C PHE A 57 -2.88 2.42 -17.06
N ASP A 58 -3.35 3.61 -16.65
CA ASP A 58 -2.50 4.70 -16.16
C ASP A 58 -1.75 4.33 -14.87
N GLN A 59 -2.38 3.56 -13.98
CA GLN A 59 -1.73 3.10 -12.75
C GLN A 59 -0.67 2.04 -13.02
N LYS A 60 -0.86 1.19 -14.03
CA LYS A 60 0.18 0.24 -14.47
C LYS A 60 1.35 1.01 -15.09
N GLN A 61 1.05 1.95 -15.99
CA GLN A 61 2.06 2.79 -16.63
C GLN A 61 2.89 3.55 -15.59
N ARG A 62 2.26 4.17 -14.59
CA ARG A 62 2.99 4.89 -13.54
C ARG A 62 3.94 3.99 -12.75
N ARG A 63 3.54 2.75 -12.50
CA ARG A 63 4.41 1.78 -11.81
C ARG A 63 5.59 1.36 -12.66
N ASP A 64 5.39 1.21 -13.96
CA ASP A 64 6.46 0.89 -14.91
C ASP A 64 7.43 2.07 -15.02
N ASP A 65 6.91 3.30 -15.16
CA ASP A 65 7.70 4.53 -15.20
C ASP A 65 8.56 4.70 -13.92
N ASP A 66 7.93 4.54 -12.74
CA ASP A 66 8.63 4.63 -11.45
C ASP A 66 9.72 3.56 -11.32
N SER A 67 9.45 2.35 -11.82
CA SER A 67 10.40 1.24 -11.81
C SER A 67 11.59 1.51 -12.74
N GLU A 68 11.35 2.04 -13.93
CA GLU A 68 12.40 2.43 -14.87
C GLU A 68 13.29 3.54 -14.30
N GLN A 69 12.71 4.53 -13.64
CA GLN A 69 13.45 5.59 -12.96
C GLN A 69 14.36 5.02 -11.86
N CYS A 70 13.83 4.12 -11.03
CA CYS A 70 14.59 3.46 -9.98
C CYS A 70 15.74 2.63 -10.57
N LEU A 71 15.48 1.88 -11.64
CA LEU A 71 16.49 1.08 -12.33
C LEU A 71 17.62 1.94 -12.91
N LYS A 72 17.29 3.07 -13.52
CA LYS A 72 18.27 4.03 -14.06
C LYS A 72 19.17 4.58 -12.95
N MET A 73 18.60 4.88 -11.79
CA MET A 73 19.36 5.35 -10.64
C MET A 73 20.28 4.26 -10.05
N ILE A 74 19.80 3.02 -9.94
CA ILE A 74 20.60 1.87 -9.50
C ILE A 74 21.82 1.66 -10.41
N LYS A 75 21.59 1.67 -11.74
CA LYS A 75 22.65 1.49 -12.74
C LYS A 75 23.67 2.62 -12.70
N ARG A 76 23.24 3.86 -12.44
CA ARG A 76 24.12 5.03 -12.37
C ARG A 76 24.97 5.07 -11.09
N ASN A 77 24.39 4.77 -9.93
CA ASN A 77 25.09 4.78 -8.65
C ASN A 77 24.35 3.96 -7.57
N LYS A 78 24.67 2.66 -7.51
CA LYS A 78 24.08 1.68 -6.58
C LYS A 78 24.17 2.09 -5.10
N PRO A 79 25.34 2.46 -4.53
CA PRO A 79 25.43 2.78 -3.10
C PRO A 79 24.67 4.06 -2.72
N LYS A 80 24.62 5.09 -3.60
CA LYS A 80 23.83 6.30 -3.34
C LYS A 80 22.33 6.02 -3.41
N PHE A 81 21.89 5.20 -4.37
CA PHE A 81 20.50 4.78 -4.50
C PHE A 81 20.01 4.04 -3.25
N LEU A 82 20.78 3.04 -2.77
CA LEU A 82 20.41 2.25 -1.59
C LEU A 82 20.34 3.11 -0.32
N ARG A 83 21.21 4.11 -0.16
CA ARG A 83 21.14 5.06 0.97
C ARG A 83 19.83 5.87 1.00
N GLY A 84 19.38 6.35 -0.16
CA GLY A 84 18.10 7.09 -0.28
C GLY A 84 16.88 6.20 -0.07
N TYR A 85 16.94 4.95 -0.53
CA TYR A 85 15.88 3.98 -0.26
C TYR A 85 15.72 3.75 1.25
N VAL A 86 16.79 3.38 1.96
CA VAL A 86 16.77 3.07 3.41
C VAL A 86 16.24 4.23 4.27
N THR A 87 16.48 5.49 3.86
CA THR A 87 16.02 6.67 4.60
C THR A 87 14.52 6.96 4.44
N MET A 88 13.89 6.59 3.31
CA MET A 88 12.44 6.79 3.14
C MET A 88 11.58 5.92 4.07
N HIS A 89 12.02 4.72 4.45
CA HIS A 89 11.27 3.83 5.37
C HIS A 89 11.59 4.07 6.84
N THR A 90 12.54 4.95 7.15
CA THR A 90 12.90 5.36 8.51
C THR A 90 12.35 6.74 8.88
N MET A 91 11.75 7.47 7.93
CA MET A 91 10.98 8.68 8.22
C MET A 91 9.49 8.38 8.30
N ASN A 92 9.03 8.20 9.53
CA ASN A 92 7.63 8.18 9.94
C ASN A 92 6.92 9.46 9.44
N PRO A 93 5.76 9.41 8.75
CA PRO A 93 5.10 10.62 8.23
C PRO A 93 4.47 11.50 9.32
N LEU A 94 4.52 11.12 10.60
CA LEU A 94 3.86 11.85 11.69
C LEU A 94 4.65 13.05 12.26
N GLN A 95 5.75 13.47 11.64
CA GLN A 95 6.52 14.65 12.12
C GLN A 95 6.75 15.75 11.04
N SER A 96 6.06 15.72 9.90
CA SER A 96 6.10 16.83 8.93
C SER A 96 4.85 17.71 9.02
N VAL A 97 4.55 18.22 10.20
CA VAL A 97 3.65 19.37 10.37
C VAL A 97 4.24 20.37 11.36
N GLU A 98 5.52 20.74 11.20
CA GLU A 98 6.05 21.88 11.95
C GLU A 98 7.33 22.49 11.36
N LYS A 99 7.34 22.84 10.08
CA LYS A 99 8.30 23.85 9.55
C LYS A 99 7.67 24.73 8.49
N GLN A 100 6.68 25.53 8.90
CA GLN A 100 6.41 26.82 8.29
C GLN A 100 6.19 27.86 9.38
N SER A 101 7.28 28.43 9.90
CA SER A 101 7.31 29.82 10.36
C SER A 101 8.76 30.21 10.63
N GLY A 102 9.18 31.36 10.08
CA GLY A 102 10.50 31.91 10.35
C GLY A 102 11.34 32.26 9.11
N ARG A 103 10.73 32.87 8.09
CA ARG A 103 11.43 33.91 7.33
C ARG A 103 11.19 35.23 8.04
N LYS A 104 12.14 35.66 8.86
CA LYS A 104 12.65 37.04 8.99
C LYS A 104 14.06 36.95 9.53
#